data_AF-A0A1X7T760-F1
#
_entry.id   AF-A0A1X7T760-F1
#
_cell.length_a   1.000
_cell.length_b   1.000
_cell.length_c   1.000
_cell.angle_alpha   90.00
_cell.angle_beta   90.00
_cell.angle_gamma   90.00
#
_symmetry.space_group_name_H-M   'P 1'
#
loop_
_entity.id
_entity.type
_entity.pdbx_description
1 polymer ?
#
loop_
_entity_poly.entity_id
_entity_poly.type
_entity_poly.pdbx_seq_one_letter_code
_entity_poly.pdbx_strand_id
1 'polypeptide(L)'
;MTDGLFSEKTDTVTNTRRLFKPGLYLNIYELIDARKDEDITEESRVFFLDKSHRLQEAVVDSDVPSVNIRGTIDPAPIQVSDQTPMKTVVELFGKMGLRQAFVSRNGRLLGIVTKKDMLRHVSSMEKNPYSIQYH
;
A
#
# COMPACT_ATOMS: atom_id res chain seq x y z
N MET A 1 -30.62 8.72 -39.40
CA MET A 1 -29.40 8.69 -40.25
C MET A 1 -28.80 10.09 -40.17
N THR A 2 -27.81 10.42 -39.36
CA THR A 2 -26.92 9.68 -38.45
C THR A 2 -26.60 10.60 -37.27
N ASP A 3 -26.36 9.95 -36.13
CA ASP A 3 -25.99 10.47 -34.80
C ASP A 3 -24.67 11.27 -34.86
N GLY A 4 -24.35 12.22 -33.97
CA GLY A 4 -24.46 12.22 -32.51
C GLY A 4 -23.10 11.85 -31.88
N LEU A 5 -22.68 12.61 -30.85
CA LEU A 5 -21.37 12.59 -30.13
C LEU A 5 -20.23 13.29 -30.88
N PHE A 6 -19.49 14.25 -30.33
CA PHE A 6 -19.00 14.38 -28.95
C PHE A 6 -18.61 15.86 -28.72
N SER A 7 -19.48 16.64 -28.06
CA SER A 7 -19.12 17.97 -27.55
C SER A 7 -18.63 17.78 -26.12
N GLU A 8 -17.31 17.97 -25.98
CA GLU A 8 -16.60 18.47 -24.80
C GLU A 8 -17.38 18.45 -23.49
N LYS A 9 -17.18 17.37 -22.71
CA LYS A 9 -17.60 17.28 -21.31
C LYS A 9 -16.80 18.30 -20.49
N THR A 10 -17.35 19.49 -20.33
CA THR A 10 -17.13 20.27 -19.13
C THR A 10 -17.90 19.61 -17.97
N ASP A 11 -17.35 19.73 -16.77
CA ASP A 11 -18.04 19.51 -15.51
C ASP A 11 -18.25 18.06 -15.05
N THR A 12 -17.20 17.45 -14.49
CA THR A 12 -17.40 16.54 -13.34
C THR A 12 -16.17 16.43 -12.43
N VAL A 13 -15.57 17.56 -12.01
CA VAL A 13 -14.55 17.58 -10.95
C VAL A 13 -15.01 18.46 -9.79
N THR A 14 -16.16 18.16 -9.18
CA THR A 14 -16.60 18.91 -7.99
C THR A 14 -17.16 18.04 -6.86
N ASN A 15 -17.47 16.76 -7.07
CA ASN A 15 -18.20 16.01 -6.05
C ASN A 15 -17.50 14.75 -5.55
N THR A 16 -16.49 14.95 -4.71
CA THR A 16 -16.01 13.89 -3.81
C THR A 16 -15.63 14.44 -2.42
N ARG A 17 -16.14 15.63 -2.07
CA ARG A 17 -15.88 16.31 -0.78
C ARG A 17 -16.66 15.78 0.42
N ARG A 18 -17.40 14.67 0.30
CA ARG A 18 -18.17 14.15 1.44
C ARG A 18 -17.91 12.68 1.65
N LEU A 19 -17.58 12.38 2.91
CA LEU A 19 -17.28 11.10 3.51
C LEU A 19 -15.89 10.64 3.13
N PHE A 20 -14.93 10.64 4.05
CA PHE A 20 -13.99 9.53 4.33
C PHE A 20 -13.04 9.99 5.46
N LYS A 21 -12.77 9.11 6.42
CA LYS A 21 -12.29 9.44 7.78
C LYS A 21 -10.88 10.07 7.82
N PRO A 22 -10.60 10.99 8.77
CA PRO A 22 -9.29 11.60 8.96
C PRO A 22 -8.32 10.56 9.54
N GLY A 23 -7.21 10.30 8.84
CA GLY A 23 -6.08 9.52 9.39
C GLY A 23 -5.37 8.57 8.42
N LEU A 24 -5.99 8.17 7.30
CA LEU A 24 -5.41 7.16 6.38
C LEU A 24 -5.09 7.67 4.95
N TYR A 25 -5.42 8.92 4.62
CA TYR A 25 -5.33 9.41 3.24
C TYR A 25 -4.08 10.24 2.90
N LEU A 26 -3.30 10.67 3.91
CA LEU A 26 -2.14 11.54 3.69
C LEU A 26 -1.17 10.97 2.65
N ASN A 27 -1.01 9.65 2.66
CA ASN A 27 -0.02 8.96 1.85
C ASN A 27 -0.28 9.05 0.34
N ILE A 28 -1.54 8.98 -0.11
CA ILE A 28 -1.86 9.04 -1.55
C ILE A 28 -1.89 10.48 -2.07
N TYR A 29 -2.12 11.48 -1.22
CA TYR A 29 -2.17 12.87 -1.64
C TYR A 29 -0.84 13.37 -2.18
N GLU A 30 0.29 12.99 -1.56
CA GLU A 30 1.62 13.33 -2.10
C GLU A 30 1.84 12.79 -3.52
N LEU A 31 1.34 11.58 -3.79
CA LEU A 31 1.44 10.97 -5.12
C LEU A 31 0.56 11.69 -6.16
N ILE A 32 -0.63 12.12 -5.73
CA ILE A 32 -1.56 12.88 -6.57
C ILE A 32 -1.03 14.29 -6.85
N ASP A 33 -0.40 14.93 -5.87
CA ASP A 33 0.19 16.26 -6.02
C ASP A 33 1.48 16.22 -6.86
N ALA A 34 2.33 15.20 -6.69
CA ALA A 34 3.45 14.97 -7.60
C ALA A 34 2.98 14.78 -9.05
N ARG A 35 1.84 14.11 -9.28
CA ARG A 35 1.29 13.96 -10.64
C ARG A 35 0.84 15.28 -11.29
N LYS A 36 0.69 16.37 -10.52
CA LYS A 36 0.33 17.69 -11.06
C LYS A 36 1.53 18.46 -11.59
N ASP A 37 2.74 17.98 -11.34
CA ASP A 37 3.95 18.56 -11.90
C ASP A 37 4.10 18.11 -13.36
N GLU A 38 4.03 19.05 -14.31
CA GLU A 38 4.11 18.76 -15.75
C GLU A 38 5.50 18.21 -16.14
N ASP A 39 6.51 18.44 -15.32
CA ASP A 39 7.89 17.99 -15.54
C ASP A 39 8.11 16.51 -15.16
N ILE A 40 7.15 15.85 -14.50
CA ILE A 40 7.28 14.44 -14.12
C ILE A 40 6.90 13.51 -15.28
N THR A 41 7.92 12.86 -15.84
CA THR A 41 7.79 11.87 -16.93
C THR A 41 8.03 10.43 -16.45
N GLU A 42 7.86 9.44 -17.33
CA GLU A 42 8.16 8.01 -17.04
C GLU A 42 9.64 7.74 -16.73
N GLU A 43 10.53 8.64 -17.13
CA GLU A 43 11.98 8.56 -16.89
C GLU A 43 12.39 9.20 -15.55
N SER A 44 11.44 9.81 -14.85
CA SER A 44 11.69 10.49 -13.57
C SER A 44 12.16 9.50 -12.51
N ARG A 45 13.16 9.91 -11.73
CA ARG A 45 13.69 9.08 -10.64
C ARG A 45 12.79 9.14 -9.42
N VAL A 46 12.49 7.99 -8.84
CA VAL A 46 11.63 7.89 -7.64
C VAL A 46 12.47 7.52 -6.42
N PHE A 47 12.34 8.32 -5.36
CA PHE A 47 13.00 8.11 -4.09
C PHE A 47 12.00 7.71 -3.00
N PHE A 48 12.39 6.72 -2.19
CA PHE A 48 11.61 6.18 -1.08
C PHE A 48 12.27 6.46 0.29
N LEU A 49 13.51 6.96 0.28
CA LEU A 49 14.32 7.25 1.46
C LEU A 49 14.72 8.72 1.46
N ASP A 50 15.04 9.25 2.64
CA ASP A 50 15.50 10.63 2.76
C ASP A 50 16.85 10.81 2.04
N LYS A 51 16.98 11.93 1.32
CA LYS A 51 18.15 12.27 0.47
C LYS A 51 19.44 12.39 1.29
N SER A 52 19.33 12.52 2.60
CA SER A 52 20.43 12.56 3.58
C SER A 52 21.27 11.26 3.65
N HIS A 53 20.74 10.09 3.23
CA HIS A 53 21.50 8.84 3.21
C HIS A 53 22.34 8.59 1.94
N ARG A 54 22.20 9.42 0.89
CA ARG A 54 22.94 9.28 -0.39
C ARG A 54 23.73 10.53 -0.76
N LEU A 55 24.28 11.27 0.22
CA LEU A 55 25.34 12.25 -0.07
C LEU A 55 26.60 11.62 -0.73
N GLN A 56 26.62 10.30 -0.98
CA GLN A 56 27.80 9.57 -1.46
C GLN A 56 27.65 8.83 -2.80
N GLU A 57 26.46 8.68 -3.40
CA GLU A 57 26.37 8.07 -4.74
C GLU A 57 26.07 9.12 -5.81
N ALA A 58 27.14 9.85 -6.11
CA ALA A 58 27.54 10.38 -7.40
C ALA A 58 26.59 11.35 -8.11
N VAL A 59 27.04 12.61 -8.25
CA VAL A 59 26.85 13.48 -9.43
C VAL A 59 25.57 13.14 -10.21
N VAL A 60 24.43 13.44 -9.60
CA VAL A 60 23.14 13.20 -10.18
C VAL A 60 22.88 14.37 -11.11
N ASP A 61 22.96 14.10 -12.41
CA ASP A 61 22.51 14.94 -13.51
C ASP A 61 21.27 15.74 -13.07
N SER A 62 21.45 17.06 -12.90
CA SER A 62 20.46 17.98 -12.31
C SER A 62 19.19 18.08 -13.15
N ASP A 63 19.29 17.65 -14.41
CA ASP A 63 18.28 17.90 -15.43
C ASP A 63 17.25 16.76 -15.51
N VAL A 64 17.46 15.63 -14.83
CA VAL A 64 16.46 14.56 -14.78
C VAL A 64 15.53 14.77 -13.57
N PRO A 65 14.22 15.03 -13.80
CA PRO A 65 13.22 15.23 -12.77
C PRO A 65 13.17 14.08 -11.76
N SER A 66 12.81 14.38 -10.51
CA SER A 66 12.72 13.36 -9.47
C SER A 66 11.57 13.58 -8.51
N VAL A 67 11.00 12.47 -8.05
CA VAL A 67 9.86 12.43 -7.13
C VAL A 67 10.28 11.74 -5.84
N ASN A 68 9.99 12.36 -4.70
CA ASN A 68 10.15 11.71 -3.40
C ASN A 68 8.78 11.32 -2.87
N ILE A 69 8.54 10.02 -2.69
CA ILE A 69 7.25 9.48 -2.24
C ILE A 69 7.35 8.87 -0.84
N ARG A 70 8.35 9.28 -0.06
CA ARG A 70 8.57 8.80 1.30
C ARG A 70 7.34 8.99 2.19
N GLY A 71 6.60 10.10 2.09
CA GLY A 71 5.40 10.32 2.91
C GLY A 71 4.22 9.44 2.51
N THR A 72 4.28 8.77 1.34
CA THR A 72 3.37 7.68 0.99
C THR A 72 3.65 6.38 1.78
N ILE A 73 4.86 6.20 2.29
CA ILE A 73 5.29 4.97 2.96
C ILE A 73 4.82 4.98 4.42
N ASP A 74 4.19 3.90 4.86
CA ASP A 74 3.93 3.65 6.28
C ASP A 74 5.26 3.31 6.99
N PRO A 75 5.74 4.15 7.94
CA PRO A 75 7.01 3.93 8.61
C PRO A 75 6.97 2.81 9.66
N ALA A 76 5.77 2.36 10.07
CA ALA A 76 5.59 1.39 11.14
C ALA A 76 4.62 0.27 10.74
N PRO A 77 4.94 -0.50 9.68
CA PRO A 77 4.07 -1.57 9.25
C PRO A 77 3.99 -2.67 10.32
N ILE A 78 2.84 -3.33 10.42
CA ILE A 78 2.67 -4.40 11.41
C ILE A 78 3.48 -5.63 11.02
N GLN A 79 4.24 -6.13 11.99
CA GLN A 79 5.09 -7.30 11.86
C GLN A 79 4.66 -8.40 12.82
N VAL A 80 4.76 -9.64 12.35
CA VAL A 80 4.59 -10.86 13.15
C VAL A 80 5.88 -11.68 13.08
N SER A 81 6.26 -12.31 14.19
CA SER A 81 7.37 -13.26 14.17
C SER A 81 6.92 -14.54 13.50
N ASP A 82 7.82 -15.17 12.75
CA ASP A 82 7.65 -16.51 12.19
C ASP A 82 7.41 -17.61 13.24
N GLN A 83 7.75 -17.35 14.51
CA GLN A 83 7.46 -18.23 15.65
C GLN A 83 6.04 -18.03 16.21
N THR A 84 5.31 -17.03 15.73
CA THR A 84 3.94 -16.73 16.19
C THR A 84 2.97 -17.78 15.64
N PRO A 85 2.26 -18.55 16.50
CA PRO A 85 1.32 -19.55 16.04
C PRO A 85 0.21 -18.95 15.17
N MET A 86 -0.21 -19.69 14.13
CA MET A 86 -1.20 -19.20 13.16
C MET A 86 -2.51 -18.72 13.81
N LYS A 87 -2.97 -19.40 14.87
CA LYS A 87 -4.15 -18.98 15.65
C LYS A 87 -4.03 -17.53 16.15
N THR A 88 -2.90 -17.18 16.74
CA THR A 88 -2.63 -15.82 17.24
C THR A 88 -2.58 -14.81 16.11
N VAL A 89 -2.02 -15.18 14.95
CA VAL A 89 -2.00 -14.30 13.78
C VAL A 89 -3.43 -14.06 13.27
N VAL A 90 -4.30 -15.08 13.23
CA VAL A 90 -5.70 -14.92 12.80
C VAL A 90 -6.46 -14.00 13.76
N GLU A 91 -6.29 -14.19 15.07
CA GLU A 91 -6.88 -13.30 16.07
C GLU A 91 -6.39 -11.86 15.93
N LEU A 92 -5.08 -11.66 15.68
CA LEU A 92 -4.49 -10.34 15.46
C LEU A 92 -5.14 -9.62 14.27
N PHE A 93 -5.31 -10.34 13.15
CA PHE A 93 -5.98 -9.81 11.96
C PHE A 93 -7.45 -9.48 12.23
N GLY A 94 -8.16 -10.32 12.98
CA GLY A 94 -9.55 -10.09 13.36
C GLY A 94 -9.73 -8.88 14.29
N LYS A 95 -8.87 -8.77 15.31
CA LYS A 95 -8.92 -7.71 16.33
C LYS A 95 -8.51 -6.35 15.78
N MET A 96 -7.46 -6.28 14.97
CA MET A 96 -6.92 -5.01 14.46
C MET A 96 -7.42 -4.65 13.06
N GLY A 97 -8.22 -5.51 12.42
CA GLY A 97 -8.76 -5.26 11.08
C GLY A 97 -7.68 -5.22 9.99
N LEU A 98 -6.61 -6.01 10.14
CA LEU A 98 -5.46 -5.95 9.25
C LEU A 98 -5.77 -6.46 7.85
N ARG A 99 -5.16 -5.81 6.86
CA ARG A 99 -5.16 -6.27 5.47
C ARG A 99 -3.98 -7.21 5.22
N GLN A 100 -2.85 -6.88 5.81
CA GLN A 100 -1.57 -7.57 5.64
C GLN A 100 -0.70 -7.38 6.88
N ALA A 101 0.25 -8.29 7.08
CA ALA A 101 1.31 -8.19 8.07
C ALA A 101 2.60 -8.78 7.48
N PHE A 102 3.74 -8.24 7.91
CA PHE A 102 5.04 -8.74 7.49
C PHE A 102 5.52 -9.83 8.43
N VAL A 103 6.02 -10.92 7.89
CA VAL A 103 6.60 -12.01 8.68
C VAL A 103 8.09 -11.77 8.79
N SER A 104 8.61 -11.76 10.02
CA SER A 104 10.03 -11.52 10.29
C SER A 104 10.63 -12.58 11.21
N ARG A 105 11.95 -12.76 11.11
CA ARG A 105 12.76 -13.57 12.03
C ARG A 105 14.03 -12.80 12.34
N ASN A 106 14.29 -12.54 13.63
CA ASN A 106 15.48 -11.81 14.09
C ASN A 106 15.71 -10.47 13.36
N GLY A 107 14.64 -9.68 13.20
CA GLY A 107 14.70 -8.39 12.51
C GLY A 107 14.85 -8.46 10.98
N ARG A 108 14.91 -9.66 10.39
CA ARG A 108 14.97 -9.85 8.94
C ARG A 108 13.59 -10.18 8.42
N LEU A 109 13.17 -9.45 7.38
CA LEU A 109 11.93 -9.73 6.66
C LEU A 109 12.03 -11.09 5.95
N LEU A 110 11.06 -11.97 6.19
CA LEU A 110 10.93 -13.26 5.52
C LEU A 110 9.85 -13.24 4.43
N GLY A 111 8.77 -12.47 4.64
CA GLY A 111 7.68 -12.42 3.68
C GLY A 111 6.49 -11.62 4.18
N ILE A 112 5.35 -11.81 3.52
CA ILE A 112 4.09 -11.14 3.81
C ILE A 112 2.97 -12.18 3.96
N VAL A 113 2.05 -11.92 4.88
CA VAL A 113 0.79 -12.66 4.99
C VAL A 113 -0.36 -11.68 4.83
N THR A 114 -1.34 -12.06 4.01
CA THR A 114 -2.54 -11.25 3.77
C THR A 114 -3.76 -11.90 4.38
N LYS A 115 -4.80 -11.09 4.66
CA LYS A 115 -6.11 -11.61 5.10
C LYS A 115 -6.66 -12.66 4.14
N LYS A 116 -6.41 -12.52 2.83
CA LYS A 116 -6.83 -13.47 1.80
C LYS A 116 -6.16 -14.83 1.98
N ASP A 117 -4.87 -14.86 2.31
CA ASP A 117 -4.13 -16.10 2.53
C ASP A 117 -4.64 -16.84 3.77
N MET A 118 -5.01 -16.11 4.82
CA MET A 118 -5.61 -16.68 6.03
C MET A 118 -6.98 -17.31 5.75
N LEU A 119 -7.84 -16.60 5.02
CA LEU A 119 -9.16 -17.12 4.63
C LEU A 119 -9.05 -18.37 3.75
N ARG A 120 -8.06 -18.41 2.84
CA ARG A 120 -7.75 -19.61 2.05
C ARG A 120 -7.31 -20.77 2.95
N HIS A 121 -6.50 -20.49 3.97
CA HIS A 121 -6.02 -21.49 4.90
C HIS A 121 -7.15 -22.09 5.75
N VAL A 122 -7.99 -21.25 6.37
CA VAL A 122 -9.14 -21.70 7.17
C VAL A 122 -10.13 -22.52 6.33
N SER A 123 -10.48 -22.05 5.13
CA SER A 123 -11.37 -22.80 4.24
C SER A 123 -10.79 -24.13 3.75
N SER A 124 -9.46 -24.24 3.62
CA SER A 124 -8.79 -25.51 3.33
C SER A 124 -8.80 -26.48 4.51
N MET A 125 -8.74 -25.95 5.73
CA MET A 125 -8.87 -26.74 6.94
C MET A 125 -10.29 -27.31 7.04
N GLU A 126 -11.33 -26.49 6.95
CA GLU A 126 -12.74 -26.91 7.10
C GLU A 126 -13.17 -28.04 6.13
N LYS A 127 -12.55 -28.13 4.96
CA LYS A 127 -12.79 -29.22 3.99
C LYS A 127 -12.15 -30.55 4.40
N ASN A 128 -11.35 -30.56 5.45
CA ASN A 128 -10.70 -31.73 6.02
C ASN A 128 -11.49 -32.13 7.29
N PRO A 129 -12.05 -33.35 7.40
CA PRO A 129 -12.96 -33.75 8.48
C PRO A 129 -12.34 -33.79 9.90
N TYR A 130 -11.08 -33.39 10.06
CA TYR A 130 -10.38 -33.25 11.35
C TYR A 130 -10.07 -31.79 11.72
N SER A 131 -10.65 -30.82 10.99
CA SER A 131 -10.38 -29.41 11.22
C SER A 131 -11.22 -28.83 12.36
N ILE A 132 -10.50 -28.10 13.21
CA ILE A 132 -10.98 -27.55 14.47
C ILE A 132 -12.01 -26.45 14.16
N GLN A 133 -13.25 -26.64 14.62
CA GLN A 133 -14.31 -25.63 14.54
C GLN A 133 -14.04 -24.52 15.56
N TYR A 134 -13.84 -23.29 15.07
CA TYR A 134 -13.85 -22.11 15.93
C TYR A 134 -15.30 -21.82 16.34
N HIS A 135 -15.58 -21.85 17.64
CA HIS A 135 -16.79 -21.29 18.26
C HIS A 135 -16.59 -19.81 18.56
#